data_AF-A0A972Z5X9-F1
#
_entry.id   AF-A0A972Z5X9-F1
#
_cell.length_a   1.000
_cell.length_b   1.000
_cell.length_c   1.000
_cell.angle_alpha   90.00
_cell.angle_beta   90.00
_cell.angle_gamma   90.00
#
_symmetry.space_group_name_H-M   'P 1'
#
loop_
_entity.id
_entity.type
_entity.pdbx_description
1 polymer ?
#
loop_
_entity_poly.entity_id
_entity_poly.type
_entity_poly.pdbx_seq_one_letter_code
_entity_poly.pdbx_strand_id
1 'polypeptide(L)'
;MPCNNVLFSATHAEGNYPTTYSNIYDLKNGEVYIYNFHNFEDVVKLNLKEELKKGKRIQEISSLFPRITNAHRIFLNQSAKATLYNTTTKKGVEQAVKEYYEMKKQSGKGRGFNISENDINSLGYQLLRSDKLKEVIEIFKLNVAEYPDSWNVYDSLAEAYMKDGDKELAIKYYQKSLELNPENTNGAKILKKLKEKKSTKL
;
A
#
# COMPACT_ATOMS: atom_id res chain seq x y z
N MET A 1 -24.13 12.10 -22.55
CA MET A 1 -22.97 12.23 -21.64
C MET A 1 -22.93 13.67 -21.13
N PRO A 2 -22.89 13.93 -19.82
CA PRO A 2 -22.78 15.31 -19.33
C PRO A 2 -21.41 15.91 -19.71
N CYS A 3 -21.39 17.17 -20.18
CA CYS A 3 -20.21 17.87 -20.68
C CYS A 3 -19.01 17.90 -19.72
N ASN A 4 -19.23 17.73 -18.41
CA ASN A 4 -18.19 17.76 -17.40
C ASN A 4 -17.16 16.64 -17.57
N ASN A 5 -17.56 15.45 -18.02
CA ASN A 5 -16.63 14.32 -18.18
C ASN A 5 -15.56 14.58 -19.25
N VAL A 6 -15.91 15.30 -20.32
CA VAL A 6 -14.99 15.64 -21.41
C VAL A 6 -13.95 16.68 -20.96
N LEU A 7 -14.39 17.66 -20.17
CA LEU A 7 -13.52 18.72 -19.67
C LEU A 7 -12.47 18.15 -18.69
N PHE A 8 -12.90 17.25 -17.81
CA PHE A 8 -11.99 16.65 -16.84
C PHE A 8 -11.03 15.63 -17.44
N SER A 9 -11.45 14.85 -18.45
CA SER A 9 -10.53 13.99 -19.20
C SER A 9 -9.44 14.76 -19.94
N ALA A 10 -9.72 16.02 -20.32
CA ALA A 10 -8.78 16.86 -21.07
C ALA A 10 -7.80 17.64 -20.17
N THR A 11 -8.04 17.71 -18.86
CA THR A 11 -7.31 18.62 -17.95
C THR A 11 -6.62 17.92 -16.77
N HIS A 12 -6.75 16.58 -16.65
CA HIS A 12 -6.01 15.85 -15.62
C HIS A 12 -4.55 15.62 -16.04
N ALA A 13 -3.63 15.78 -15.09
CA ALA A 13 -2.25 15.35 -15.23
C ALA A 13 -2.09 13.95 -14.64
N GLU A 14 -1.44 13.06 -15.38
CA GLU A 14 -1.03 11.74 -14.91
C GLU A 14 0.50 11.69 -14.72
N GLY A 15 0.99 10.73 -13.93
CA GLY A 15 2.43 10.54 -13.70
C GLY A 15 2.87 10.87 -12.27
N ASN A 16 4.09 11.39 -12.11
CA ASN A 16 4.74 11.59 -10.79
C ASN A 16 4.06 12.64 -9.90
N TYR A 17 3.27 13.55 -10.48
CA TYR A 17 2.51 14.58 -9.76
C TYR A 17 1.07 14.63 -10.30
N PRO A 18 0.25 13.63 -9.99
CA PRO A 18 -1.07 13.54 -10.58
C PRO A 18 -2.03 14.57 -9.98
N THR A 19 -3.00 14.99 -10.78
CA THR A 19 -4.05 15.88 -10.32
C THR A 19 -4.85 15.22 -9.20
N THR A 20 -4.75 15.76 -7.98
CA THR A 20 -5.50 15.26 -6.83
C THR A 20 -6.88 15.90 -6.71
N TYR A 21 -7.00 17.17 -7.10
CA TYR A 21 -8.27 17.89 -7.10
C TYR A 21 -8.47 18.64 -8.41
N SER A 22 -9.69 18.58 -8.93
CA SER A 22 -10.12 19.41 -10.04
C SER A 22 -11.22 20.35 -9.54
N ASN A 23 -11.07 21.64 -9.84
CA ASN A 23 -11.99 22.68 -9.39
C ASN A 23 -12.66 23.34 -10.60
N ILE A 24 -13.99 23.46 -10.57
CA ILE A 24 -14.74 24.31 -11.51
C ILE A 24 -15.35 25.47 -10.73
N TYR A 25 -15.12 26.68 -11.22
CA TYR A 25 -15.66 27.91 -10.65
C TYR A 25 -16.77 28.45 -11.55
N ASP A 26 -18.01 28.38 -11.08
CA ASP A 26 -19.13 29.08 -11.70
C ASP A 26 -19.36 30.39 -10.94
N LEU A 27 -18.66 31.43 -11.38
CA LEU A 27 -18.73 32.75 -10.76
C LEU A 27 -20.06 33.47 -11.01
N LYS A 28 -20.82 33.08 -12.04
CA LYS A 28 -22.14 33.67 -12.32
C LYS A 28 -23.16 33.24 -11.27
N ASN A 29 -23.14 31.96 -10.91
CA ASN A 29 -24.02 31.39 -9.91
C ASN A 29 -23.42 31.42 -8.49
N GLY A 30 -22.14 31.77 -8.37
CA GLY A 30 -21.43 31.84 -7.09
C GLY A 30 -21.13 30.45 -6.51
N GLU A 31 -20.84 29.47 -7.36
CA GLU A 31 -20.66 28.07 -7.00
C GLU A 31 -19.26 27.58 -7.32
N VAL A 32 -18.68 26.79 -6.41
CA VAL A 32 -17.41 26.10 -6.62
C VAL A 32 -17.64 24.61 -6.51
N TYR A 33 -17.21 23.88 -7.52
CA TYR A 33 -17.30 22.43 -7.58
C TYR A 33 -15.91 21.86 -7.44
N ILE A 34 -15.71 21.02 -6.43
CA ILE A 34 -14.43 20.37 -6.13
C ILE A 34 -14.62 18.86 -6.35
N TYR A 35 -13.76 18.28 -7.16
CA TYR A 35 -13.72 16.86 -7.48
C TYR A 35 -12.41 16.27 -6.97
N ASN A 36 -12.44 15.03 -6.49
CA ASN A 36 -11.27 14.35 -5.90
C ASN A 36 -10.82 13.18 -6.79
N PHE A 37 -9.58 13.24 -7.29
CA PHE A 37 -8.82 12.15 -7.93
C PHE A 37 -9.65 11.17 -8.79
N HIS A 38 -9.94 11.57 -10.04
CA HIS A 38 -10.75 10.83 -11.01
C HIS A 38 -12.16 10.42 -10.53
N ASN A 39 -12.65 10.98 -9.42
CA ASN A 39 -14.04 10.87 -9.00
C ASN A 39 -14.88 12.02 -9.56
N PHE A 40 -15.73 11.69 -10.52
CA PHE A 40 -16.69 12.65 -11.10
C PHE A 40 -18.11 12.46 -10.55
N GLU A 41 -18.32 11.52 -9.62
CA GLU A 41 -19.62 11.21 -9.04
C GLU A 41 -19.83 11.95 -7.71
N ASP A 42 -18.86 11.92 -6.79
CA ASP A 42 -18.96 12.62 -5.51
C ASP A 42 -18.33 14.03 -5.58
N VAL A 43 -19.10 15.00 -6.07
CA VAL A 43 -18.69 16.41 -6.13
C VAL A 43 -18.99 17.15 -4.82
N VAL A 44 -18.02 17.87 -4.30
CA VAL A 44 -18.25 18.85 -3.23
C VAL A 44 -18.68 20.16 -3.88
N LYS A 45 -19.90 20.60 -3.59
CA LYS A 45 -20.45 21.85 -4.07
C LYS A 45 -20.44 22.89 -2.96
N LEU A 46 -19.70 23.99 -3.16
CA LEU A 46 -19.61 25.12 -2.24
C LEU A 46 -20.35 26.32 -2.80
N ASN A 47 -21.10 27.02 -1.94
CA ASN A 47 -21.71 28.30 -2.27
C ASN A 47 -20.84 29.44 -1.73
N LEU A 48 -20.31 30.29 -2.62
CA LEU A 48 -19.37 31.34 -2.24
C LEU A 48 -19.94 32.32 -1.21
N LYS A 49 -21.22 32.68 -1.31
CA LYS A 49 -21.85 33.62 -0.36
C LYS A 49 -21.92 33.02 1.04
N GLU A 50 -22.30 31.76 1.15
CA GLU A 50 -22.34 31.06 2.44
C GLU A 50 -20.93 30.79 2.99
N GLU A 51 -19.97 30.49 2.12
CA GLU A 51 -18.59 30.26 2.56
C GLU A 51 -17.88 31.53 3.04
N LEU A 52 -18.12 32.68 2.42
CA LEU A 52 -17.54 33.95 2.83
C LEU A 52 -18.08 34.45 4.17
N LYS A 53 -19.35 34.18 4.50
CA LYS A 53 -19.95 34.51 5.81
C LYS A 53 -19.25 33.80 6.98
N LYS A 54 -18.65 32.63 6.74
CA LYS A 54 -17.94 31.85 7.77
C LYS A 54 -16.59 32.46 8.16
N GLY A 55 -16.16 33.53 7.49
CA GLY A 55 -14.87 34.17 7.73
C GLY A 55 -13.68 33.34 7.23
N LYS A 56 -12.47 33.85 7.46
CA LYS A 56 -11.23 33.20 7.04
C LYS A 56 -11.00 31.93 7.85
N ARG A 57 -10.82 30.80 7.17
CA ARG A 57 -10.48 29.51 7.78
C ARG A 57 -9.53 28.72 6.90
N ILE A 58 -8.76 27.83 7.53
CA ILE A 58 -7.95 26.83 6.85
C ILE A 58 -8.68 25.50 7.02
N GLN A 59 -8.94 24.80 5.92
CA GLN A 59 -9.59 23.50 5.93
C GLN A 59 -8.87 22.57 4.96
N GLU A 60 -8.63 21.34 5.42
CA GLU A 60 -8.16 20.23 4.59
C GLU A 60 -9.22 19.90 3.52
N ILE A 61 -8.90 20.11 2.25
CA ILE A 61 -9.83 19.77 1.13
C ILE A 61 -10.20 18.28 1.17
N SER A 62 -9.25 17.43 1.57
CA SER A 62 -9.44 15.99 1.76
C SER A 62 -10.58 15.66 2.74
N SER A 63 -10.81 16.50 3.75
CA SER A 63 -11.86 16.30 4.77
C SER A 63 -13.27 16.58 4.26
N LEU A 64 -13.41 17.24 3.10
CA LEU A 64 -14.70 17.57 2.50
C LEU A 64 -15.35 16.35 1.83
N PHE A 65 -14.59 15.29 1.58
CA PHE A 65 -15.07 14.10 0.88
C PHE A 65 -15.35 12.97 1.88
N PRO A 66 -16.58 12.41 1.92
CA PRO A 66 -16.95 11.37 2.88
C PRO A 66 -16.35 9.99 2.55
N ARG A 67 -15.81 9.77 1.34
CA ARG A 67 -15.23 8.51 0.89
C ARG A 67 -13.99 8.73 0.02
N ILE A 68 -12.99 7.89 0.22
CA ILE A 68 -11.88 7.72 -0.72
C ILE A 68 -12.37 6.84 -1.85
N THR A 69 -12.25 7.32 -3.09
CA THR A 69 -12.63 6.51 -4.25
C THR A 69 -11.71 5.33 -4.45
N ASN A 70 -12.19 4.32 -5.18
CA ASN A 70 -11.35 3.20 -5.59
C ASN A 70 -10.11 3.69 -6.35
N ALA A 71 -10.23 4.70 -7.21
CA ALA A 71 -9.10 5.30 -7.93
C ALA A 71 -8.08 5.94 -6.97
N HIS A 72 -8.54 6.74 -6.00
CA HIS A 72 -7.66 7.36 -5.02
C HIS A 72 -7.00 6.33 -4.11
N ARG A 73 -7.72 5.26 -3.73
CA ARG A 73 -7.16 4.12 -3.00
C ARG A 73 -6.07 3.41 -3.80
N ILE A 74 -6.32 3.13 -5.08
CA ILE A 74 -5.32 2.51 -5.97
C ILE A 74 -4.07 3.38 -6.07
N PHE A 75 -4.24 4.69 -6.23
CA PHE A 75 -3.12 5.63 -6.25
C PHE A 75 -2.32 5.65 -4.94
N LEU A 76 -2.98 5.72 -3.79
CA LEU A 76 -2.31 5.69 -2.50
C LEU A 76 -1.58 4.37 -2.25
N ASN A 77 -2.15 3.24 -2.69
CA ASN A 77 -1.51 1.93 -2.60
C ASN A 77 -0.28 1.84 -3.51
N GLN A 78 -0.42 2.32 -4.75
CA GLN A 78 0.69 2.39 -5.70
C GLN A 78 1.78 3.33 -5.19
N SER A 79 1.40 4.44 -4.55
CA SER A 79 2.32 5.37 -3.89
C SER A 79 3.05 4.71 -2.71
N ALA A 80 2.35 4.00 -1.84
CA ALA A 80 2.96 3.31 -0.69
C ALA A 80 3.93 2.21 -1.14
N LYS A 81 3.52 1.35 -2.08
CA LYS A 81 4.38 0.31 -2.66
C LYS A 81 5.59 0.91 -3.39
N ALA A 82 5.37 1.94 -4.21
CA ALA A 82 6.45 2.61 -4.93
C ALA A 82 7.44 3.29 -3.97
N THR A 83 6.95 3.97 -2.93
CA THR A 83 7.79 4.58 -1.89
C THR A 83 8.59 3.52 -1.15
N LEU A 84 7.95 2.44 -0.70
CA LEU A 84 8.62 1.34 -0.02
C LEU A 84 9.74 0.74 -0.90
N TYR A 85 9.48 0.52 -2.19
CA TYR A 85 10.48 0.01 -3.13
C TYR A 85 11.61 1.01 -3.39
N ASN A 86 11.29 2.26 -3.69
CA ASN A 86 12.26 3.30 -4.02
C ASN A 86 13.15 3.64 -2.82
N THR A 87 12.58 3.74 -1.63
CA THR A 87 13.36 3.99 -0.41
C THR A 87 14.20 2.77 -0.06
N THR A 88 13.69 1.55 -0.19
CA THR A 88 14.49 0.32 0.05
C THR A 88 15.70 0.27 -0.89
N THR A 89 15.51 0.61 -2.17
CA THR A 89 16.59 0.54 -3.16
C THR A 89 17.61 1.67 -3.03
N LYS A 90 17.18 2.89 -2.66
CA LYS A 90 18.04 4.09 -2.61
C LYS A 90 18.63 4.39 -1.24
N LYS A 91 17.86 4.17 -0.16
CA LYS A 91 18.20 4.56 1.22
C LYS A 91 18.31 3.37 2.18
N GLY A 92 17.97 2.16 1.74
CA GLY A 92 17.97 0.95 2.56
C GLY A 92 16.62 0.65 3.21
N VAL A 93 16.44 -0.61 3.61
CA VAL A 93 15.15 -1.13 4.08
C VAL A 93 14.71 -0.54 5.43
N GLU A 94 15.65 -0.24 6.32
CA GLU A 94 15.34 0.34 7.64
C GLU A 94 14.62 1.68 7.50
N GLN A 95 15.16 2.56 6.64
CA GLN A 95 14.55 3.85 6.33
C GLN A 95 13.20 3.67 5.62
N ALA A 96 13.08 2.67 4.74
CA ALA A 96 11.85 2.40 4.02
C ALA A 96 10.71 1.94 4.94
N VAL A 97 11.01 1.05 5.90
CA VAL A 97 10.04 0.59 6.91
C VAL A 97 9.65 1.74 7.85
N LYS A 98 10.59 2.62 8.22
CA LYS A 98 10.29 3.82 9.00
C LYS A 98 9.33 4.75 8.26
N GLU A 99 9.66 5.12 7.01
CA GLU A 99 8.81 5.99 6.17
C GLU A 99 7.42 5.36 5.96
N TYR A 100 7.34 4.03 5.79
CA TYR A 100 6.08 3.29 5.70
C TYR A 100 5.17 3.52 6.92
N TYR A 101 5.70 3.37 8.14
CA TYR A 101 4.91 3.57 9.35
C TYR A 101 4.57 5.06 9.61
N GLU A 102 5.45 5.98 9.21
CA GLU A 102 5.16 7.42 9.25
C GLU A 102 3.99 7.78 8.32
N MET A 103 4.00 7.27 7.08
CA MET A 103 2.89 7.42 6.13
C MET A 103 1.60 6.82 6.71
N LYS A 104 1.66 5.58 7.21
CA LYS A 104 0.52 4.91 7.86
C LYS A 104 -0.09 5.74 8.99
N LYS A 105 0.76 6.36 9.83
CA LYS A 105 0.33 7.21 10.95
C LYS A 105 -0.31 8.51 10.47
N GLN A 106 0.28 9.17 9.48
CA GLN A 106 -0.22 10.44 8.91
C GLN A 106 -1.59 10.24 8.22
N SER A 107 -1.82 9.07 7.65
CA SER A 107 -3.07 8.70 6.99
C SER A 107 -4.27 8.51 7.93
N GLY A 108 -4.08 8.44 9.26
CA GLY A 108 -5.17 8.44 10.25
C GLY A 108 -6.13 7.24 10.18
N LYS A 109 -6.98 7.08 11.22
CA LYS A 109 -7.91 5.95 11.44
C LYS A 109 -9.08 5.85 10.42
N GLY A 110 -8.87 6.19 9.16
CA GLY A 110 -9.91 6.10 8.13
C GLY A 110 -9.57 6.68 6.76
N ARG A 111 -8.33 7.12 6.47
CA ARG A 111 -7.99 7.69 5.16
C ARG A 111 -6.83 6.97 4.48
N GLY A 112 -7.15 6.00 3.63
CA GLY A 112 -6.48 5.84 2.33
C GLY A 112 -5.14 5.11 2.28
N PHE A 113 -4.44 4.95 3.39
CA PHE A 113 -3.26 4.10 3.42
C PHE A 113 -3.67 2.64 3.56
N ASN A 114 -3.66 1.90 2.45
CA ASN A 114 -4.05 0.49 2.44
C ASN A 114 -3.15 -0.34 1.51
N ILE A 115 -1.87 -0.50 1.84
CA ILE A 115 -1.06 -1.47 1.11
C ILE A 115 -1.59 -2.87 1.39
N SER A 116 -1.88 -3.68 0.37
CA SER A 116 -2.38 -5.05 0.58
C SER A 116 -1.25 -6.02 0.95
N GLU A 117 -1.59 -7.16 1.54
CA GLU A 117 -0.66 -8.27 1.74
C GLU A 117 0.07 -8.64 0.44
N ASN A 118 -0.68 -8.72 -0.66
CA ASN A 118 -0.16 -9.03 -1.98
C ASN A 118 0.78 -7.95 -2.50
N ASP A 119 0.57 -6.68 -2.18
CA ASP A 119 1.45 -5.59 -2.60
C ASP A 119 2.81 -5.67 -1.92
N ILE A 120 2.84 -5.90 -0.60
CA ILE A 120 4.08 -6.10 0.16
C ILE A 120 4.77 -7.39 -0.32
N ASN A 121 4.01 -8.47 -0.51
CA ASN A 121 4.55 -9.75 -0.97
C ASN A 121 5.20 -9.64 -2.35
N SER A 122 4.49 -9.01 -3.30
CA SER A 122 4.99 -8.74 -4.65
C SER A 122 6.28 -7.92 -4.63
N LEU A 123 6.39 -6.96 -3.70
CA LEU A 123 7.58 -6.14 -3.54
C LEU A 123 8.76 -6.97 -3.02
N GLY A 124 8.54 -7.85 -2.05
CA GLY A 124 9.56 -8.80 -1.59
C GLY A 124 10.08 -9.68 -2.72
N TYR A 125 9.20 -10.26 -3.54
CA TYR A 125 9.59 -11.05 -4.72
C TYR A 125 10.26 -10.22 -5.82
N GLN A 126 9.90 -8.94 -5.96
CA GLN A 126 10.59 -8.04 -6.88
C GLN A 126 12.03 -7.77 -6.40
N LEU A 127 12.24 -7.56 -5.10
CA LEU A 127 13.57 -7.34 -4.51
C LEU A 127 14.44 -8.60 -4.50
N LEU A 128 13.85 -9.80 -4.48
CA LEU A 128 14.60 -11.07 -4.64
C LEU A 128 15.38 -11.13 -5.96
N ARG A 129 14.94 -10.41 -7.00
CA ARG A 129 15.67 -10.32 -8.28
C ARG A 129 16.92 -9.44 -8.20
N SER A 130 17.11 -8.71 -7.10
CA SER A 130 18.19 -7.73 -6.92
C SER A 130 19.30 -8.19 -5.98
N ASP A 131 19.32 -9.47 -5.58
CA ASP A 131 20.29 -10.09 -4.65
C ASP A 131 20.38 -9.42 -3.25
N LYS A 132 19.33 -8.67 -2.89
CA LYS A 132 19.20 -7.94 -1.63
C LYS A 132 18.43 -8.75 -0.58
N LEU A 133 18.98 -9.92 -0.24
CA LEU A 133 18.24 -10.92 0.52
C LEU A 133 17.90 -10.48 1.96
N LYS A 134 18.78 -9.70 2.60
CA LYS A 134 18.52 -9.14 3.93
C LYS A 134 17.34 -8.17 3.90
N GLU A 135 17.27 -7.32 2.88
CA GLU A 135 16.17 -6.39 2.68
C GLU A 135 14.86 -7.13 2.37
N VAL A 136 14.92 -8.19 1.58
CA VAL A 136 13.75 -9.06 1.33
C VAL A 136 13.19 -9.63 2.63
N ILE A 137 14.05 -10.14 3.52
CA ILE A 137 13.62 -10.66 4.83
C ILE A 137 12.90 -9.58 5.63
N GLU A 138 13.44 -8.35 5.69
CA GLU A 138 12.79 -7.24 6.41
C GLU A 138 11.45 -6.84 5.79
N ILE A 139 11.31 -6.87 4.46
CA ILE A 139 10.02 -6.63 3.79
C ILE A 139 9.01 -7.72 4.11
N PHE A 140 9.40 -8.99 4.13
CA PHE A 140 8.48 -10.07 4.51
C PHE A 140 8.13 -10.05 6.01
N LYS A 141 9.05 -9.63 6.89
CA LYS A 141 8.74 -9.34 8.30
C LYS A 141 7.72 -8.21 8.44
N LEU A 142 7.83 -7.16 7.63
CA LEU A 142 6.82 -6.11 7.57
C LEU A 142 5.45 -6.71 7.17
N ASN A 143 5.42 -7.60 6.17
CA ASN A 143 4.17 -8.25 5.77
C ASN A 143 3.54 -9.09 6.91
N VAL A 144 4.36 -9.82 7.67
CA VAL A 144 3.91 -10.54 8.87
C VAL A 144 3.36 -9.61 9.94
N ALA A 145 3.97 -8.44 10.15
CA ALA A 145 3.50 -7.47 11.13
C ALA A 145 2.14 -6.85 10.74
N GLU A 146 1.91 -6.66 9.44
CA GLU A 146 0.68 -6.07 8.90
C GLU A 146 -0.46 -7.10 8.75
N TYR A 147 -0.12 -8.37 8.48
CA TYR A 147 -1.06 -9.45 8.19
C TYR A 147 -0.77 -10.73 9.00
N PRO A 148 -0.79 -10.68 10.35
CA PRO A 148 -0.34 -11.78 11.20
C PRO A 148 -1.22 -13.04 11.13
N ASP A 149 -2.43 -12.96 10.56
CA ASP A 149 -3.34 -14.10 10.44
C ASP A 149 -3.28 -14.78 9.06
N SER A 150 -2.43 -14.28 8.15
CA SER A 150 -2.27 -14.85 6.81
C SER A 150 -1.20 -15.94 6.79
N TRP A 151 -1.54 -17.14 6.35
CA TRP A 151 -0.55 -18.22 6.20
C TRP A 151 0.53 -17.89 5.15
N ASN A 152 0.16 -17.09 4.14
CA ASN A 152 0.99 -16.77 2.98
C ASN A 152 2.18 -15.89 3.36
N VAL A 153 2.00 -14.95 4.29
CA VAL A 153 3.11 -14.08 4.74
C VAL A 153 4.19 -14.87 5.48
N TYR A 154 3.81 -15.92 6.20
CA TYR A 154 4.75 -16.83 6.85
C TYR A 154 5.44 -17.76 5.85
N ASP A 155 4.74 -18.20 4.79
CA ASP A 155 5.34 -19.00 3.71
C ASP A 155 6.43 -18.20 2.99
N SER A 156 6.13 -16.97 2.58
CA SER A 156 7.10 -16.10 1.90
C SER A 156 8.29 -15.71 2.79
N LEU A 157 8.06 -15.45 4.09
CA LEU A 157 9.15 -15.22 5.04
C LEU A 157 10.03 -16.48 5.21
N ALA A 158 9.42 -17.66 5.28
CA ALA A 158 10.15 -18.92 5.37
C ALA A 158 10.99 -19.20 4.12
N GLU A 159 10.47 -18.88 2.93
CA GLU A 159 11.22 -18.98 1.67
C GLU A 159 12.46 -18.07 1.67
N ALA A 160 12.32 -16.83 2.15
CA ALA A 160 13.45 -15.90 2.24
C ALA A 160 14.54 -16.41 3.21
N TYR A 161 14.17 -16.88 4.39
CA TYR A 161 15.14 -17.49 5.32
C TYR A 161 15.78 -18.76 4.76
N MET A 162 15.03 -19.56 4.01
CA MET A 162 15.59 -20.73 3.34
C MET A 162 16.67 -20.32 2.32
N LYS A 163 16.42 -19.25 1.54
CA LYS A 163 17.40 -18.70 0.60
C LYS A 163 18.62 -18.10 1.31
N ASP A 164 18.43 -17.51 2.50
CA ASP A 164 19.50 -16.92 3.32
C ASP A 164 20.36 -17.98 4.02
N GLY A 165 19.88 -19.22 4.03
CA GLY A 165 20.57 -20.35 4.65
C GLY A 165 20.20 -20.57 6.12
N ASP A 166 19.41 -19.67 6.72
CA ASP A 166 18.84 -19.85 8.06
C ASP A 166 17.69 -20.85 8.02
N LYS A 167 18.06 -22.13 7.99
CA LYS A 167 17.12 -23.25 7.94
C LYS A 167 16.28 -23.36 9.20
N GLU A 168 16.76 -22.86 10.33
CA GLU A 168 16.01 -22.96 11.58
C GLU A 168 14.83 -21.99 11.59
N LEU A 169 15.07 -20.74 11.17
CA LEU A 169 13.99 -19.78 10.96
C LEU A 169 13.07 -20.19 9.81
N ALA A 170 13.60 -20.74 8.72
CA ALA A 170 12.77 -21.27 7.63
C ALA A 170 11.80 -22.35 8.12
N ILE A 171 12.30 -23.34 8.89
CA ILE A 171 11.46 -24.40 9.48
C ILE A 171 10.37 -23.79 10.37
N LYS A 172 10.74 -22.86 11.26
CA LYS A 172 9.82 -22.20 12.19
C LYS A 172 8.66 -21.52 11.44
N TYR A 173 8.95 -20.76 10.39
CA TYR A 173 7.91 -20.01 9.68
C TYR A 173 7.09 -20.88 8.72
N TYR A 174 7.66 -21.92 8.09
CA TYR A 174 6.86 -22.91 7.36
C TYR A 174 5.89 -23.66 8.29
N GLN A 175 6.30 -23.98 9.52
CA GLN A 175 5.40 -24.56 10.53
C GLN A 175 4.25 -23.62 10.84
N LYS A 176 4.54 -22.33 11.08
CA LYS A 176 3.50 -21.33 11.36
C LYS A 176 2.52 -21.16 10.20
N SER A 177 3.03 -21.17 8.96
CA SER A 177 2.21 -21.15 7.75
C SER A 177 1.23 -22.33 7.71
N LEU A 178 1.70 -23.54 8.01
CA LEU A 178 0.88 -24.76 8.02
C LEU A 178 -0.09 -24.84 9.20
N GLU A 179 0.23 -24.23 10.34
CA GLU A 179 -0.70 -24.08 11.46
C GLU A 179 -1.92 -23.24 11.07
N LEU A 180 -1.70 -22.18 10.28
CA LEU A 180 -2.76 -21.29 9.80
C LEU A 180 -3.48 -21.87 8.57
N ASN A 181 -2.78 -22.61 7.72
CA ASN A 181 -3.35 -23.29 6.57
C ASN A 181 -2.69 -24.66 6.33
N PRO A 182 -3.29 -25.74 6.85
CA PRO A 182 -2.82 -27.10 6.63
C PRO A 182 -2.80 -27.53 5.16
N GLU A 183 -3.53 -26.84 4.28
CA GLU A 183 -3.60 -27.14 2.84
C GLU A 183 -2.46 -26.50 2.02
N ASN A 184 -1.53 -25.77 2.65
CA ASN A 184 -0.32 -25.27 1.99
C ASN A 184 0.64 -26.44 1.63
N THR A 185 0.33 -27.15 0.55
CA THR A 185 1.07 -28.31 0.07
C THR A 185 2.54 -28.00 -0.26
N ASN A 186 2.82 -26.78 -0.74
CA ASN A 186 4.19 -26.33 -1.02
C ASN A 186 5.01 -26.21 0.26
N GLY A 187 4.49 -25.49 1.26
CA GLY A 187 5.11 -25.34 2.58
C GLY A 187 5.36 -26.70 3.26
N ALA A 188 4.38 -27.61 3.20
CA ALA A 188 4.53 -28.98 3.74
C ALA A 188 5.67 -29.75 3.08
N LYS A 189 5.78 -29.69 1.74
CA LYS A 189 6.83 -30.36 0.96
C LYS A 189 8.21 -29.80 1.29
N ILE A 190 8.37 -28.49 1.40
CA ILE A 190 9.64 -27.85 1.74
C ILE A 190 10.04 -28.17 3.18
N LEU A 191 9.10 -28.05 4.12
CA LEU A 191 9.33 -28.36 5.53
C LEU A 191 9.83 -29.79 5.74
N LYS A 192 9.21 -30.77 5.08
CA LYS A 192 9.65 -32.19 5.12
C LYS A 192 11.11 -32.32 4.67
N LYS A 193 11.47 -31.75 3.52
CA LYS A 193 12.84 -31.78 3.00
C LYS A 193 13.86 -31.13 3.94
N LEU A 194 13.48 -30.02 4.58
CA LEU A 194 14.35 -29.32 5.52
C LEU A 194 14.60 -30.14 6.80
N LYS A 195 13.56 -30.82 7.31
CA LYS A 195 13.68 -31.69 8.49
C LYS A 195 14.50 -32.95 8.23
N GLU A 196 14.28 -33.61 7.09
CA GLU A 196 15.05 -34.80 6.71
C GLU A 196 16.56 -34.50 6.62
N LYS A 197 16.93 -33.38 6.00
CA LYS A 197 18.34 -32.94 5.91
C LYS A 197 18.95 -32.55 7.27
N LYS A 198 18.14 -32.20 8.27
CA LYS A 198 18.63 -31.94 9.65
C LYS A 198 18.97 -33.25 10.36
N SER A 199 18.19 -34.32 10.11
CA SER A 199 18.40 -35.64 10.71
C SER A 199 19.60 -36.42 10.15
N THR A 200 20.04 -36.15 8.91
CA THR A 200 21.20 -36.85 8.28
C THR A 200 22.57 -36.25 8.64
N LYS A 201 22.62 -35.19 9.46
CA LYS A 201 23.86 -34.47 9.82
C LYS A 201 24.40 -34.80 11.23
N LEU A 202 23.88 -35.85 11.86
CA LEU A 202 24.38 -36.45 13.10
C LEU A 202 25.22 -37.68 12.79
#